data_AF-A0A1I4NDE8-F1
#
_entry.id   AF-A0A1I4NDE8-F1
#
_cell.length_a   1.000
_cell.length_b   1.000
_cell.length_c   1.000
_cell.angle_alpha   90.00
_cell.angle_beta   90.00
_cell.angle_gamma   90.00
#
_symmetry.space_group_name_H-M   'P 1'
#
loop_
_entity.id
_entity.type
_entity.pdbx_description
1 polymer ?
#
loop_
_entity_poly.entity_id
_entity_poly.type
_entity_poly.pdbx_seq_one_letter_code
_entity_poly.pdbx_strand_id
1 'polypeptide(L)' 'ARAAVAVGADGIMVEVHPHPEAALSDGPQSLKPAKFAQMMEELQVISASLRNLEVEERKIAYA' A
#
# COMPACT_ATOMS: atom_id res chain seq x y z
N ALA A 1 5.85 -1.50 -0.40
CA ALA A 1 4.41 -1.16 -0.43
C ALA A 1 3.67 -1.85 -1.58
N ARG A 2 3.83 -1.41 -2.84
CA ARG A 2 3.09 -1.97 -4.00
C ARG A 2 3.21 -3.49 -4.14
N ALA A 3 4.43 -4.03 -4.04
CA ALA A 3 4.66 -5.47 -4.06
C ALA A 3 3.95 -6.22 -2.92
N ALA A 4 3.94 -5.65 -1.70
CA ALA A 4 3.28 -6.26 -0.55
C ALA A 4 1.76 -6.37 -0.76
N VAL A 5 1.14 -5.29 -1.26
CA VAL A 5 -0.29 -5.34 -1.62
C VAL A 5 -0.54 -6.32 -2.76
N ALA A 6 0.31 -6.32 -3.79
CA ALA A 6 0.18 -7.22 -4.95
C ALA A 6 0.20 -8.71 -4.59
N VAL A 7 0.91 -9.10 -3.54
CA VAL A 7 0.95 -10.50 -3.05
C VAL A 7 -0.13 -10.81 -2.01
N GLY A 8 -1.04 -9.87 -1.73
CA GLY A 8 -2.16 -10.09 -0.80
C GLY A 8 -1.79 -9.93 0.68
N ALA A 9 -0.75 -9.15 1.02
CA ALA A 9 -0.45 -8.87 2.42
C ALA A 9 -1.57 -8.09 3.13
N ASP A 10 -1.85 -8.44 4.38
CA ASP A 10 -2.89 -7.78 5.20
C ASP A 10 -2.54 -6.34 5.59
N GLY A 11 -1.24 -6.02 5.64
CA GLY A 11 -0.78 -4.71 6.10
C GLY A 11 0.64 -4.38 5.67
N ILE A 12 0.96 -3.10 5.73
CA ILE A 12 2.31 -2.54 5.54
C ILE A 12 2.59 -1.55 6.66
N MET A 13 3.84 -1.50 7.10
CA MET A 13 4.32 -0.48 8.05
C MET A 13 5.09 0.59 7.29
N VAL A 14 4.78 1.86 7.56
CA VAL A 14 5.39 3.00 6.88
C VAL A 14 5.62 4.12 7.88
N GLU A 15 6.84 4.63 7.93
CA GLU A 15 7.20 5.78 8.75
C GLU A 15 6.97 7.08 7.96
N VAL A 16 6.45 8.09 8.64
CA VAL A 16 6.10 9.38 8.03
C VAL A 16 6.60 10.50 8.94
N HIS A 17 7.36 11.43 8.36
CA HIS A 17 7.86 12.60 9.07
C HIS A 17 7.76 13.86 8.19
N PRO A 18 7.26 15.01 8.71
CA PRO A 18 7.20 16.26 7.93
C PRO A 18 8.58 16.77 7.48
N HIS A 19 9.59 16.53 8.32
CA HIS A 19 10.98 16.94 8.15
C HIS A 19 11.92 15.74 8.30
N PRO A 20 11.99 14.80 7.34
CA PRO A 20 12.73 13.55 7.51
C PRO A 20 14.20 13.76 7.92
N GLU A 21 14.82 14.85 7.48
CA GLU A 21 16.17 15.27 7.88
C GLU A 21 16.36 15.52 9.38
N ALA A 22 15.28 15.82 10.10
CA ALA A 22 15.27 16.08 11.54
C ALA A 22 14.76 14.87 12.36
N ALA A 23 14.47 13.75 11.70
CA ALA A 23 13.97 12.57 12.38
C ALA A 23 15.07 11.97 13.28
N LEU A 24 14.72 11.66 14.53
CA LEU A 24 15.64 11.07 15.51
C LEU A 24 16.04 9.63 15.18
N SER A 25 15.23 8.97 14.36
CA SER A 25 15.48 7.65 13.77
C SER A 25 15.00 7.70 12.33
N ASP A 26 15.71 6.99 11.44
CA ASP A 26 15.13 6.54 10.18
C ASP A 26 14.59 7.63 9.23
N GLY A 27 15.18 8.83 9.31
CA GLY A 27 14.88 9.95 8.43
C GLY A 27 14.95 9.60 6.93
N PRO A 28 16.02 8.96 6.43
CA PRO A 28 16.13 8.65 5.01
C PRO A 28 15.05 7.70 4.46
N GLN A 29 14.46 6.86 5.31
CA GLN A 29 13.39 5.92 4.93
C GLN A 29 11.97 6.47 5.19
N SER A 30 11.86 7.48 6.06
CA SER A 30 10.59 8.15 6.35
C SER A 30 10.05 8.94 5.15
N LEU A 31 8.77 8.74 4.85
CA LEU A 31 8.10 9.51 3.81
C LEU A 31 7.66 10.88 4.32
N LYS A 32 7.60 11.86 3.42
CA LYS A 32 6.84 13.09 3.67
C LYS A 32 5.34 12.80 3.60
N PRO A 33 4.48 13.53 4.35
CA PRO A 33 3.03 13.30 4.37
C PRO A 33 2.39 13.27 2.97
N ALA A 34 2.78 14.16 2.06
CA ALA A 34 2.26 14.18 0.69
C ALA A 34 2.63 12.92 -0.10
N LYS A 35 3.84 12.39 0.07
CA LYS A 35 4.27 11.13 -0.58
C LYS A 35 3.54 9.93 0.01
N PHE A 36 3.26 9.95 1.31
CA PHE A 36 2.44 8.92 1.93
C PHE A 36 1.01 8.92 1.37
N ALA A 37 0.38 10.09 1.24
CA ALA A 37 -0.96 10.21 0.64
C ALA A 37 -0.98 9.66 -0.79
N GLN A 38 -0.03 10.06 -1.64
CA GLN A 38 0.12 9.55 -2.99
C GLN A 38 0.30 8.02 -3.01
N MET A 39 1.17 7.48 -2.14
CA MET A 39 1.35 6.03 -2.04
C MET A 39 0.03 5.34 -1.70
N MET A 40 -0.76 5.87 -0.76
CA MET A 40 -2.04 5.27 -0.40
C MET A 40 -3.03 5.27 -1.57
N GLU A 41 -3.10 6.34 -2.37
CA GLU A 41 -3.93 6.38 -3.59
C GLU A 41 -3.54 5.27 -4.57
N GLU A 42 -2.24 5.08 -4.81
CA GLU A 42 -1.75 4.02 -5.70
C GLU A 42 -2.08 2.61 -5.16
N LEU A 43 -1.94 2.39 -3.85
CA LEU A 43 -2.25 1.10 -3.23
C LEU A 43 -3.74 0.78 -3.27
N GLN A 44 -4.63 1.77 -3.21
CA GLN A 44 -6.08 1.57 -3.36
C GLN A 44 -6.41 0.98 -4.74
N VAL A 45 -5.76 1.45 -5.80
CA VAL A 45 -5.96 0.93 -7.16
C VAL A 45 -5.55 -0.54 -7.26
N ILE A 46 -4.40 -0.90 -6.69
CA ILE A 46 -3.92 -2.29 -6.68
C ILE A 46 -4.86 -3.18 -5.86
N SER A 47 -5.23 -2.74 -4.65
CA SER A 47 -6.11 -3.50 -3.76
C SER A 47 -7.49 -3.73 -4.38
N ALA A 48 -8.07 -2.71 -5.03
CA ALA A 48 -9.35 -2.85 -5.73
C ALA A 48 -9.25 -3.86 -6.89
N SER A 49 -8.14 -3.84 -7.63
CA SER A 49 -7.92 -4.77 -8.75
C SER A 49 -7.84 -6.23 -8.27
N LEU A 50 -7.15 -6.50 -7.15
CA LEU A 50 -7.07 -7.84 -6.58
C LEU A 50 -8.43 -8.37 -6.11
N ARG A 51 -9.23 -7.53 -5.43
CA ARG A 51 -10.58 -7.92 -4.99
C ARG A 51 -11.49 -8.29 -6.16
N ASN A 52 -11.39 -7.56 -7.27
CA ASN A 52 -12.18 -7.86 -8.47
C ASN A 52 -11.81 -9.23 -9.06
N LEU A 53 -10.52 -9.59 -9.04
CA LEU A 53 -10.06 -10.91 -9.49
C LEU A 53 -10.60 -12.03 -8.59
N GLU A 54 -10.53 -11.86 -7.26
CA GLU A 54 -11.08 -12.84 -6.31
C GLU A 54 -12.59 -13.07 -6.50
N VAL A 55 -13.35 -12.00 -6.77
CA VAL A 55 -14.79 -12.10 -7.04
C VAL A 55 -15.06 -12.90 -8.32
N GLU A 56 -14.26 -12.68 -9.36
CA GLU A 56 -14.45 -13.38 -10.64
C GLU A 56 -14.06 -14.86 -10.54
N GLU A 57 -12.95 -15.18 -9.86
CA GLU A 57 -12.56 -16.57 -9.58
C GLU A 57 -13.65 -17.32 -8.81
N ARG A 58 -14.27 -16.67 -7.81
CA ARG A 58 -15.39 -17.27 -7.05
C ARG A 58 -16.60 -17.53 -7.95
N LYS A 59 -16.98 -16.62 -8.85
CA LYS A 59 -18.11 -16.86 -9.77
C LYS A 59 -17.88 -18.07 -10.66
N ILE A 60 -16.66 -18.24 -11.19
CA ILE A 60 -16.29 -19.40 -12.00
C ILE A 60 -16.35 -20.69 -11.17
N ALA A 61 -15.87 -20.65 -9.93
CA ALA A 61 -15.83 -21.83 -9.07
C ALA A 61 -17.22 -22.36 -8.65
N TYR A 62 -18.26 -21.51 -8.69
CA TYR A 62 -19.64 -21.88 -8.31
C TYR A 62 -20.60 -22.01 -9.51
N ALA A 63 -20.11 -21.89 -10.74
CA ALA A 63 -20.86 -22.12 -11.98
C ALA A 63 -20.69 -23.58 -12.46
#